data_AF-A0A1F4Q517-F1
#
_entry.id   AF-A0A1F4Q517-F1
#
_cell.length_a   1.000
_cell.length_b   1.000
_cell.length_c   1.000
_cell.angle_alpha   90.00
_cell.angle_beta   90.00
_cell.angle_gamma   90.00
#
_symmetry.space_group_name_H-M   'P 1'
#
loop_
_entity.id
_entity.type
_entity.pdbx_description
1 polymer ?
#
loop_
_entity_poly.entity_id
_entity_poly.type
_entity_poly.pdbx_seq_one_letter_code
_entity_poly.pdbx_strand_id
1 'polypeptide(L)'
;MIGIAEQFKNELIEHARQAAPQEVCGLLAGRGDNVERVYKMANTSDTPELCYFMDPKEQLKFTKEIRQLGHELVGIYHSHPASQAYPSGKDVELAFYPEAAYIIISLKDPAQPEINAYRIVDGKITKEEIKII
;
A
#
# COMPACT_ATOMS: atom_id res chain seq x y z
N MET A 1 -6.59 6.45 -11.70
CA MET A 1 -6.15 5.12 -12.18
C MET A 1 -4.69 4.97 -11.79
N ILE A 2 -4.25 3.79 -11.36
CA ILE A 2 -2.84 3.50 -11.07
C ILE A 2 -2.34 2.36 -11.97
N GLY A 3 -1.19 2.56 -12.62
CA GLY A 3 -0.52 1.56 -13.44
C GLY A 3 0.44 0.72 -12.60
N ILE A 4 0.27 -0.60 -12.59
CA ILE A 4 1.16 -1.52 -11.86
C ILE A 4 1.56 -2.69 -12.76
N ALA A 5 2.86 -2.93 -12.89
CA ALA A 5 3.34 -4.11 -13.59
C ALA A 5 2.99 -5.38 -12.79
N GLU A 6 2.71 -6.50 -13.49
CA GLU A 6 2.32 -7.77 -12.84
C GLU A 6 3.37 -8.23 -11.81
N GLN A 7 4.66 -7.95 -12.06
CA GLN A 7 5.74 -8.24 -11.12
C GLN A 7 5.57 -7.54 -9.76
N PHE A 8 5.16 -6.27 -9.76
CA PHE A 8 5.01 -5.50 -8.53
C PHE A 8 3.73 -5.92 -7.81
N LYS A 9 2.64 -6.16 -8.54
CA LYS A 9 1.42 -6.74 -7.96
C LYS A 9 1.72 -8.05 -7.23
N ASN A 10 2.46 -8.95 -7.86
CA ASN A 10 2.86 -10.22 -7.25
C ASN A 10 3.78 -10.00 -6.05
N GLU A 11 4.70 -9.05 -6.13
CA GLU A 11 5.57 -8.68 -5.00
C GLU A 11 4.77 -8.20 -3.77
N LEU A 12 3.72 -7.42 -3.96
CA LEU A 12 2.83 -6.97 -2.87
C LEU A 12 2.07 -8.14 -2.25
N ILE A 13 1.52 -9.03 -3.08
CA ILE A 13 0.77 -10.21 -2.62
C ILE A 13 1.68 -11.16 -1.84
N GLU A 14 2.89 -11.42 -2.34
CA GLU A 14 3.84 -12.30 -1.67
C GLU A 14 4.36 -11.70 -0.37
N HIS A 15 4.55 -10.36 -0.31
CA HIS A 15 4.87 -9.69 0.95
C HIS A 15 3.78 -9.90 1.99
N ALA A 16 2.51 -9.69 1.62
CA ALA A 16 1.38 -9.91 2.51
C ALA A 16 1.29 -11.37 2.98
N ARG A 17 1.50 -12.34 2.07
CA ARG A 17 1.45 -13.78 2.39
C ARG A 17 2.53 -14.21 3.38
N GLN A 18 3.74 -13.71 3.21
CA GLN A 18 4.88 -14.08 4.06
C GLN A 18 4.76 -13.55 5.49
N ALA A 19 4.09 -12.41 5.67
CA ALA A 19 3.92 -11.78 6.97
C ALA A 19 2.62 -12.16 7.69
N ALA A 20 1.64 -12.73 6.98
CA ALA A 20 0.38 -13.16 7.58
C ALA A 20 0.64 -14.05 8.82
N PRO A 21 -0.02 -13.79 9.96
CA PRO A 21 -1.23 -12.99 10.13
C PRO A 21 -1.02 -11.49 10.39
N GLN A 22 0.20 -10.95 10.27
CA GLN A 22 0.47 -9.52 10.45
C GLN A 22 0.18 -8.73 9.17
N GLU A 23 -0.31 -7.50 9.32
CA GLU A 23 -0.39 -6.53 8.25
C GLU A 23 1.02 -6.10 7.82
N VAL A 24 1.22 -6.02 6.51
CA VAL A 24 2.40 -5.38 5.92
C VAL A 24 2.07 -3.96 5.51
N CYS A 25 3.09 -3.12 5.33
CA CYS A 25 2.93 -1.81 4.75
C CYS A 25 4.13 -1.40 3.89
N GLY A 26 3.94 -0.37 3.06
CA GLY A 26 5.04 0.22 2.33
C GLY A 26 4.65 1.32 1.35
N LEU A 27 5.64 1.78 0.59
CA LEU A 27 5.51 2.87 -0.38
C LEU A 27 5.68 2.33 -1.79
N LEU A 28 4.95 2.95 -2.73
CA LEU A 28 5.06 2.73 -4.15
C LEU A 28 5.56 4.00 -4.80
N ALA A 29 6.63 3.89 -5.57
CA ALA A 29 7.26 5.02 -6.23
C ALA A 29 7.30 4.84 -7.75
N GLY A 30 7.25 5.94 -8.47
CA GLY A 30 7.37 5.93 -9.92
C GLY A 30 7.15 7.31 -10.52
N ARG A 31 6.55 7.36 -11.71
CA ARG A 31 6.36 8.61 -12.47
C ARG A 31 4.92 8.70 -12.98
N GLY A 32 4.28 9.85 -12.72
CA GLY A 32 2.84 9.99 -12.96
C GLY A 32 2.07 8.93 -12.16
N ASP A 33 1.19 8.18 -12.81
CA ASP A 33 0.38 7.16 -12.15
C ASP A 33 1.00 5.74 -12.21
N ASN A 34 2.24 5.59 -12.69
CA ASN A 34 2.84 4.26 -12.89
C ASN A 34 3.81 3.91 -11.77
N VAL A 35 3.65 2.71 -11.20
CA VAL A 35 4.55 2.12 -10.21
C VAL A 35 5.81 1.59 -10.92
N GLU A 36 6.97 2.09 -10.52
CA GLU A 36 8.29 1.66 -11.01
C GLU A 36 9.15 1.01 -9.91
N ARG A 37 8.77 1.16 -8.63
CA ARG A 37 9.49 0.57 -7.49
C ARG A 37 8.58 0.37 -6.28
N VAL A 38 8.82 -0.74 -5.56
CA VAL A 38 8.17 -1.08 -4.28
C VAL A 38 9.18 -0.91 -3.14
N TYR A 39 8.77 -0.23 -2.08
CA TYR A 39 9.51 -0.10 -0.84
C TYR A 39 8.74 -0.78 0.29
N LYS A 40 9.16 -1.99 0.67
CA LYS A 40 8.62 -2.72 1.82
C LYS A 40 9.10 -2.06 3.11
N MET A 41 8.18 -1.89 4.06
CA MET A 41 8.47 -1.22 5.32
C MET A 41 8.13 -2.10 6.50
N ALA A 42 8.86 -1.88 7.60
CA ALA A 42 8.52 -2.47 8.88
C ALA A 42 7.20 -1.89 9.40
N ASN A 43 6.27 -2.78 9.77
CA ASN A 43 5.10 -2.45 10.56
C ASN A 43 5.51 -2.36 12.04
N THR A 44 5.42 -1.17 12.63
CA THR A 44 5.80 -0.89 14.02
C THR A 44 4.59 -0.78 14.96
N SER A 45 3.42 -1.24 14.52
CA SER A 45 2.21 -1.30 15.36
C SER A 45 2.37 -2.26 16.53
N ASP A 46 1.82 -1.87 17.68
CA ASP A 46 1.68 -2.75 18.86
C ASP A 46 0.62 -3.85 18.62
N THR A 47 -0.24 -3.67 17.62
CA THR A 47 -1.27 -4.63 17.19
C THR A 47 -1.16 -4.88 15.68
N PRO A 48 -0.06 -5.53 15.22
CA PRO A 48 0.25 -5.63 13.81
C PRO A 48 -0.74 -6.51 13.02
N GLU A 49 -1.59 -7.30 13.67
CA GLU A 49 -2.65 -8.09 13.02
C GLU A 49 -3.90 -7.26 12.66
N LEU A 50 -4.01 -6.02 13.17
CA LEU A 50 -5.20 -5.17 13.06
C LEU A 50 -4.95 -3.79 12.44
N CYS A 51 -3.71 -3.33 12.44
CA CYS A 51 -3.32 -2.07 11.81
C CYS A 51 -1.82 -2.02 11.56
N TYR A 52 -1.41 -1.02 10.79
CA TYR A 52 -0.01 -0.73 10.54
C TYR A 52 0.40 0.67 10.99
N PHE A 53 1.66 0.78 11.40
CA PHE A 53 2.39 2.04 11.44
C PHE A 53 3.72 1.84 10.72
N MET A 54 4.05 2.71 9.77
CA MET A 54 5.33 2.59 9.07
C MET A 54 6.47 3.13 9.93
N ASP A 55 7.61 2.43 9.98
CA ASP A 55 8.80 2.90 10.68
C ASP A 55 9.23 4.31 10.18
N PRO A 56 9.29 5.34 11.06
CA PRO A 56 9.61 6.71 10.65
C PRO A 56 11.01 6.89 10.06
N LYS A 57 12.01 6.08 10.47
CA LYS A 57 13.36 6.14 9.92
C LYS A 57 13.38 5.59 8.50
N GLU A 58 12.66 4.50 8.26
CA GLU A 58 12.49 3.96 6.91
C GLU A 58 11.70 4.91 6.02
N GLN A 59 10.63 5.54 6.53
CA GLN A 59 9.84 6.54 5.78
C GLN A 59 10.75 7.67 5.28
N LEU A 60 11.59 8.22 6.17
CA LEU A 60 12.53 9.29 5.82
C LEU A 60 13.57 8.81 4.81
N LYS A 61 14.11 7.60 4.99
CA LYS A 61 15.12 7.02 4.09
C LYS A 61 14.54 6.81 2.69
N PHE A 62 13.41 6.14 2.57
CA PHE A 62 12.80 5.81 1.28
C PHE A 62 12.27 7.06 0.58
N THR A 63 11.66 8.01 1.30
CA THR A 63 11.24 9.29 0.69
C THR A 63 12.42 10.07 0.11
N LYS A 64 13.60 10.04 0.77
CA LYS A 64 14.81 10.65 0.21
C LYS A 64 15.29 9.93 -1.05
N GLU A 65 15.29 8.60 -1.04
CA GLU A 65 15.70 7.79 -2.18
C GLU A 65 14.78 8.00 -3.39
N ILE A 66 13.46 8.01 -3.17
CA ILE A 66 12.44 8.30 -4.19
C ILE A 66 12.77 9.62 -4.90
N ARG A 67 13.04 10.68 -4.14
CA ARG A 67 13.41 11.99 -4.69
C ARG A 67 14.74 11.97 -5.44
N GLN A 68 15.75 11.27 -4.92
CA GLN A 68 17.07 11.16 -5.57
C GLN A 68 17.01 10.44 -6.93
N LEU A 69 16.08 9.50 -7.08
CA LEU A 69 15.82 8.80 -8.35
C LEU A 69 14.92 9.59 -9.32
N GLY A 70 14.45 10.77 -8.90
CA GLY A 70 13.50 11.58 -9.65
C GLY A 70 12.13 10.90 -9.78
N HIS A 71 11.76 10.06 -8.80
CA HIS A 71 10.44 9.45 -8.68
C HIS A 71 9.56 10.29 -7.75
N GLU A 72 8.26 10.02 -7.84
CA GLU A 72 7.21 10.54 -6.96
C GLU A 72 6.62 9.39 -6.14
N LEU A 73 5.99 9.74 -5.01
CA LEU A 73 5.20 8.80 -4.24
C LEU A 73 3.86 8.61 -4.96
N VAL A 74 3.69 7.49 -5.67
CA VAL A 74 2.48 7.21 -6.45
C VAL A 74 1.43 6.45 -5.63
N GLY A 75 1.87 5.75 -4.58
CA GLY A 75 0.94 5.02 -3.73
C GLY A 75 1.53 4.59 -2.39
N ILE A 76 0.63 4.23 -1.50
CA ILE A 76 0.88 3.60 -0.21
C ILE A 76 0.15 2.26 -0.27
N TYR A 77 0.75 1.19 0.23
CA TYR A 77 0.05 -0.08 0.32
C TYR A 77 0.12 -0.69 1.71
N HIS A 78 -0.90 -1.48 2.03
CA HIS A 78 -0.93 -2.35 3.19
C HIS A 78 -1.77 -3.61 2.94
N SER A 79 -1.69 -4.59 3.84
CA SER A 79 -2.49 -5.82 3.73
C SER A 79 -3.53 -5.93 4.84
N HIS A 80 -4.65 -6.57 4.51
CA HIS A 80 -5.66 -7.04 5.43
C HIS A 80 -5.64 -8.57 5.47
N PRO A 81 -5.13 -9.19 6.54
CA PRO A 81 -5.01 -10.64 6.66
C PRO A 81 -6.35 -11.39 6.63
N ALA A 82 -7.41 -10.79 7.19
CA ALA A 82 -8.70 -11.46 7.38
C ALA A 82 -9.92 -10.65 6.90
N SER A 83 -9.70 -9.43 6.42
CA SER A 83 -10.76 -8.53 5.99
C SER A 83 -10.66 -8.21 4.49
N GLN A 84 -11.74 -7.71 3.92
CA GLN A 84 -11.82 -7.38 2.49
C GLN A 84 -10.81 -6.28 2.10
N ALA A 85 -10.49 -6.20 0.82
CA ALA A 85 -9.62 -5.15 0.27
C ALA A 85 -10.38 -3.83 0.17
N TYR A 86 -10.72 -3.22 1.31
CA TYR A 86 -11.44 -1.95 1.44
C TYR A 86 -10.92 -1.19 2.67
N PRO A 87 -10.78 0.15 2.62
CA PRO A 87 -10.22 0.92 3.74
C PRO A 87 -11.04 0.77 5.02
N SER A 88 -10.36 0.46 6.13
CA SER A 88 -10.95 0.50 7.47
C SER A 88 -11.17 1.94 7.92
N GLY A 89 -11.95 2.13 9.00
CA GLY A 89 -12.09 3.46 9.62
C GLY A 89 -10.73 4.05 10.04
N LYS A 90 -9.82 3.19 10.52
CA LYS A 90 -8.47 3.58 10.92
C LYS A 90 -7.62 4.03 9.72
N ASP A 91 -7.74 3.34 8.59
CA ASP A 91 -7.05 3.71 7.36
C ASP A 91 -7.47 5.10 6.89
N VAL A 92 -8.77 5.40 6.98
CA VAL A 92 -9.33 6.69 6.58
C VAL A 92 -8.86 7.82 7.50
N GLU A 93 -8.81 7.58 8.81
CA GLU A 93 -8.29 8.55 9.80
C GLU A 93 -6.80 8.88 9.59
N LEU A 94 -6.02 7.90 9.11
CA LEU A 94 -4.58 8.01 8.92
C LEU A 94 -4.17 8.31 7.46
N ALA A 95 -5.14 8.61 6.60
CA ALA A 95 -4.91 8.90 5.19
C ALA A 95 -4.41 10.35 4.98
N PHE A 96 -3.13 10.59 5.29
CA PHE A 96 -2.53 11.94 5.20
C PHE A 96 -1.96 12.32 3.82
N TYR A 97 -2.03 11.42 2.82
CA TYR A 97 -1.43 11.62 1.50
C TYR A 97 -2.53 11.66 0.42
N PRO A 98 -3.20 12.81 0.21
CA PRO A 98 -4.37 12.91 -0.68
C PRO A 98 -4.06 12.61 -2.16
N GLU A 99 -2.80 12.76 -2.55
CA GLU A 99 -2.34 12.49 -3.92
C GLU A 99 -1.97 11.03 -4.17
N ALA A 100 -1.73 10.25 -3.10
CA ALA A 100 -1.31 8.86 -3.22
C ALA A 100 -2.51 7.93 -3.42
N ALA A 101 -2.32 6.88 -4.23
CA ALA A 101 -3.24 5.75 -4.25
C ALA A 101 -2.98 4.85 -3.04
N TYR A 102 -4.03 4.52 -2.28
CA TYR A 102 -4.01 3.56 -1.19
C TYR A 102 -4.37 2.18 -1.72
N ILE A 103 -3.37 1.30 -1.83
CA ILE A 103 -3.54 -0.08 -2.29
C ILE A 103 -3.72 -1.01 -1.11
N ILE A 104 -4.79 -1.81 -1.13
CA ILE A 104 -5.10 -2.76 -0.06
C ILE A 104 -5.09 -4.16 -0.64
N ILE A 105 -4.28 -5.03 -0.03
CA ILE A 105 -4.20 -6.45 -0.36
C ILE A 105 -4.99 -7.25 0.68
N SER A 106 -6.09 -7.88 0.28
CA SER A 106 -6.86 -8.78 1.15
C SER A 106 -6.40 -10.21 0.99
N LEU A 107 -6.15 -10.87 2.12
CA LEU A 107 -5.90 -12.31 2.23
C LEU A 107 -7.07 -13.05 2.87
N LYS A 108 -8.27 -12.43 2.93
CA LYS A 108 -9.47 -13.06 3.47
C LYS A 108 -9.75 -14.43 2.85
N ASP A 109 -9.51 -14.57 1.55
CA ASP A 109 -9.34 -15.85 0.88
C ASP A 109 -7.87 -16.00 0.46
N PRO A 110 -7.03 -16.76 1.19
CA PRO A 110 -5.62 -16.91 0.86
C PRO A 110 -5.36 -17.54 -0.52
N ALA A 111 -6.32 -18.33 -1.02
CA ALA A 111 -6.23 -18.96 -2.34
C ALA A 111 -6.52 -17.95 -3.47
N GLN A 112 -7.27 -16.88 -3.17
CA GLN A 112 -7.62 -15.82 -4.12
C GLN A 112 -7.42 -14.43 -3.49
N PRO A 113 -6.16 -13.97 -3.33
CA PRO A 113 -5.89 -12.63 -2.83
C PRO A 113 -6.53 -11.55 -3.69
N GLU A 114 -7.19 -10.58 -3.05
CA GLU A 114 -7.77 -9.43 -3.73
C GLU A 114 -6.86 -8.21 -3.57
N ILE A 115 -6.78 -7.39 -4.62
CA ILE A 115 -6.05 -6.12 -4.59
C ILE A 115 -6.95 -5.01 -5.12
N ASN A 116 -7.13 -3.96 -4.35
CA ASN A 116 -7.90 -2.78 -4.75
C ASN A 116 -7.11 -1.51 -4.45
N ALA A 117 -7.36 -0.46 -5.23
CA ALA A 117 -6.80 0.87 -5.00
C ALA A 117 -7.91 1.86 -4.65
N TYR A 118 -7.58 2.81 -3.79
CA TYR A 118 -8.49 3.86 -3.33
C TYR A 118 -7.78 5.20 -3.26
N ARG A 119 -8.53 6.27 -3.49
CA ARG A 119 -8.15 7.63 -3.15
C ARG A 119 -8.98 8.07 -1.95
N ILE A 120 -8.32 8.58 -0.92
CA ILE A 120 -8.96 9.00 0.33
C ILE A 120 -8.62 10.48 0.55
N VAL A 121 -9.65 11.33 0.50
CA VAL A 121 -9.51 12.79 0.67
C VAL A 121 -10.63 13.28 1.57
N ASP A 122 -10.29 13.97 2.66
CA ASP A 122 -11.26 14.49 3.64
C ASP A 122 -12.28 13.45 4.13
N GLY A 123 -11.80 12.22 4.37
CA GLY A 123 -12.63 11.08 4.79
C GLY A 123 -13.45 10.43 3.68
N LYS A 124 -13.43 10.98 2.46
CA LYS A 124 -14.15 10.42 1.32
C LYS A 124 -13.32 9.36 0.61
N ILE A 125 -13.84 8.13 0.59
CA ILE A 125 -13.24 6.99 -0.12
C ILE A 125 -13.76 6.96 -1.56
N THR A 126 -12.84 6.98 -2.54
CA THR A 126 -13.14 6.78 -3.96
C THR A 126 -12.34 5.60 -4.47
N LYS A 127 -13.00 4.62 -5.11
CA LYS A 127 -12.29 3.49 -5.72
C LYS A 127 -11.54 3.94 -6.96
N GLU A 128 -10.28 3.54 -7.06
CA GLU A 128 -9.41 3.79 -8.21
C GLU A 128 -9.23 2.50 -9.01
N GLU A 129 -9.14 2.63 -10.34
CA GLU A 129 -8.85 1.50 -11.22
C GLU A 129 -7.35 1.15 -11.15
N ILE A 130 -7.05 -0.14 -10.97
CA ILE A 130 -5.71 -0.70 -11.13
C ILE A 130 -5.58 -1.20 -12.56
N LYS A 131 -4.65 -0.63 -13.32
CA LYS A 131 -4.30 -1.06 -14.67
C LYS A 131 -3.02 -1.88 -14.65
N ILE A 132 -3.07 -3.11 -15.14
CA ILE A 132 -1.85 -3.90 -15.36
C ILE A 132 -1.15 -3.35 -16.62
N ILE A 133 0.14 -3.04 -16.48
CA ILE A 133 0.98 -2.44 -17.54
C ILE A 133 2.19 -3.29 -17.88
#